data_AF-A6QTY8-F1
#
_entry.id   AF-A6QTY8-F1
#
_cell.length_a   1.000
_cell.length_b   1.000
_cell.length_c   1.000
_cell.angle_alpha   90.00
_cell.angle_beta   90.00
_cell.angle_gamma   90.00
#
_symmetry.space_group_name_H-M   'P 1'
#
loop_
_entity.id
_entity.type
_entity.pdbx_description
1 polymer ?
#
loop_
_entity_poly.entity_id
_entity_poly.type
_entity_poly.pdbx_seq_one_letter_code
_entity_poly.pdbx_strand_id
1 'polypeptide(L)'
;MKFGRNLARNVVPEWSSSYINYKGLKKLIKSEIEAQNEGHDPDLADVDHFYNKKFADFSRRLKLLEDRYGHTAIGSQNLDFEDAEDLLAALLELRGQLRKLQWYGEVNRRGFIKITKKLDRRLPGAQAQRRYLPTKVDPSPFATNAGLQESLKTINDWLSVLGDEKGFDDASSTHSSRSVVKPTSRPILKLPQSLLLALDDALRKDDTHIMLELLPTLRLAAEELDSSLYSKALKALLQRAIFYRARDSVVSLLAKLDTLDEDDDINRRNCIHRLVISIGRSQSTSDSELSAGQVLDFPNEASNYITPAAPPTLQYPRVVVKESGRMPLLSRMDDAVSLLEHLLDNLRPEQRAALLAKDISGRTPLHYAAQYGFRVVCDVIIEHLQAWNMFDVSQGIDGPNWQDDEGWAPLHLSVIEGHPLTTRALLNAENWKGTNEQQTAIRKHMSKSSAVLALATKANFVDIVQLLVDAGVDINYQDEQGETALHVAARLGHDACAKALLDGSTS
;
A
#
# COMPACT_ATOMS: atom_id res chain seq x y z
N MET A 1 15.71 3.80 35.37
CA MET A 1 14.89 3.74 34.13
C MET A 1 14.06 2.46 34.09
N LYS A 2 12.74 2.57 33.98
CA LYS A 2 11.80 1.44 33.93
C LYS A 2 11.63 0.93 32.49
N PHE A 3 12.65 0.26 31.94
CA PHE A 3 12.59 -0.23 30.55
C PHE A 3 11.35 -1.08 30.24
N GLY A 4 10.92 -1.94 31.17
CA GLY A 4 9.69 -2.72 30.99
C GLY A 4 8.39 -1.90 30.92
N ARG A 5 8.37 -0.63 31.41
CA ARG A 5 7.22 0.28 31.22
C ARG A 5 7.27 1.03 29.89
N ASN A 6 8.47 1.21 29.32
CA ASN A 6 8.68 1.92 28.05
C ASN A 6 8.80 0.97 26.85
N LEU A 7 8.86 -0.35 27.08
CA LEU A 7 8.97 -1.34 26.01
C LEU A 7 7.76 -1.26 25.07
N ALA A 8 6.55 -1.19 25.62
CA ALA A 8 5.31 -1.06 24.83
C ALA A 8 5.28 0.20 23.94
N ARG A 9 6.00 1.27 24.30
CA ARG A 9 6.10 2.51 23.50
C ARG A 9 7.15 2.45 22.40
N ASN A 10 8.07 1.50 22.47
CA ASN A 10 9.20 1.36 21.55
C ASN A 10 9.03 0.17 20.60
N VAL A 11 7.91 -0.53 20.69
CA VAL A 11 7.57 -1.69 19.87
C VAL A 11 6.92 -1.21 18.59
N VAL A 12 7.26 -1.82 17.45
CA VAL A 12 6.49 -1.64 16.22
C VAL A 12 5.11 -2.25 16.45
N PRO A 13 4.00 -1.47 16.35
CA PRO A 13 2.66 -1.93 16.72
C PRO A 13 2.27 -3.25 16.04
N GLU A 14 2.57 -3.36 14.74
CA GLU A 14 2.31 -4.52 13.89
C GLU A 14 2.99 -5.81 14.37
N TRP A 15 4.14 -5.72 15.04
CA TRP A 15 4.96 -6.89 15.42
C TRP A 15 5.00 -7.11 16.93
N SER A 16 4.10 -6.47 17.66
CA SER A 16 4.10 -6.43 19.13
C SER A 16 4.09 -7.81 19.80
N SER A 17 3.46 -8.81 19.17
CA SER A 17 3.43 -10.20 19.63
C SER A 17 4.76 -10.94 19.48
N SER A 18 5.62 -10.52 18.56
CA SER A 18 6.89 -11.17 18.23
C SER A 18 8.09 -10.57 18.98
N TYR A 19 7.88 -9.54 19.80
CA TYR A 19 8.92 -9.00 20.67
C TYR A 19 9.15 -9.86 21.90
N ILE A 20 10.35 -9.76 22.48
CA ILE A 20 10.73 -10.54 23.65
C ILE A 20 9.75 -10.37 24.82
N ASN A 21 9.31 -11.48 25.42
CA ASN A 21 8.45 -11.44 26.60
C ASN A 21 9.27 -11.11 27.85
N TYR A 22 9.45 -9.81 28.09
CA TYR A 22 10.25 -9.29 29.21
C TYR A 22 9.82 -9.82 30.60
N LYS A 23 8.55 -10.20 30.79
CA LYS A 23 8.05 -10.76 32.05
C LYS A 23 8.29 -12.27 32.16
N GLY A 24 8.16 -13.00 31.04
CA GLY A 24 8.42 -14.45 30.95
C GLY A 24 9.90 -14.78 31.12
N LEU A 25 10.77 -14.14 30.32
CA LEU A 25 12.22 -14.36 30.36
C LEU A 25 12.82 -14.08 31.75
N LYS A 26 12.31 -13.06 32.46
CA LYS A 26 12.75 -12.76 33.84
C LYS A 26 12.44 -13.91 34.82
N LYS A 27 11.37 -14.69 34.58
CA LYS A 27 11.01 -15.85 35.40
C LYS A 27 11.85 -17.06 35.01
N LEU A 28 12.00 -17.34 33.72
CA LEU A 28 12.81 -18.46 33.20
C LEU A 28 14.29 -18.34 33.59
N ILE A 29 14.88 -17.16 33.39
CA ILE A 29 16.27 -16.90 33.80
C ILE A 29 16.46 -17.04 35.33
N LYS A 30 15.41 -16.80 36.13
CA LYS A 30 15.47 -17.04 37.58
C LYS A 30 15.48 -18.54 37.89
N SER A 31 14.72 -19.36 37.18
CA SER A 31 14.68 -20.81 37.35
C SER A 31 15.89 -21.54 36.76
N GLU A 32 16.42 -21.11 35.61
CA GLU A 32 17.61 -21.73 34.97
C GLU A 32 18.85 -21.62 35.85
N ILE A 33 19.02 -20.50 36.56
CA ILE A 33 20.16 -20.29 37.47
C ILE A 33 20.03 -21.12 38.75
N GLU A 34 18.80 -21.40 39.18
CA GLU A 34 18.53 -22.35 40.25
C GLU A 34 18.80 -23.81 39.80
N ALA A 35 18.83 -24.09 38.49
CA ALA A 35 18.92 -25.45 37.92
C ALA A 35 20.27 -25.84 37.28
N GLN A 36 21.22 -24.92 37.06
CA GLN A 36 22.52 -25.19 36.39
C GLN A 36 22.44 -26.05 35.10
N ASN A 37 21.34 -25.99 34.34
CA ASN A 37 21.20 -26.77 33.11
C ASN A 37 21.35 -25.90 31.86
N GLU A 38 22.07 -26.42 30.87
CA GLU A 38 22.19 -25.88 29.51
C GLU A 38 20.88 -26.11 28.74
N GLY A 39 19.85 -25.34 29.06
CA GLY A 39 18.54 -25.37 28.40
C GLY A 39 18.46 -24.43 27.20
N HIS A 40 17.90 -24.93 26.10
CA HIS A 40 17.53 -24.18 24.90
C HIS A 40 16.59 -23.01 25.26
N ASP A 41 16.91 -21.78 24.86
CA ASP A 41 16.18 -20.56 25.24
C ASP A 41 15.12 -20.23 24.17
N PRO A 42 13.84 -20.63 24.34
CA PRO A 42 12.83 -20.58 23.28
C PRO A 42 12.53 -19.15 22.81
N ASP A 43 12.60 -18.16 23.71
CA ASP A 43 12.33 -16.75 23.38
C ASP A 43 13.40 -16.14 22.46
N LEU A 44 14.66 -16.61 22.52
CA LEU A 44 15.72 -16.16 21.60
C LEU A 44 15.53 -16.77 20.20
N ALA A 45 15.16 -18.05 20.15
CA ALA A 45 14.90 -18.76 18.89
C ALA A 45 13.69 -18.14 18.16
N ASP A 46 12.64 -17.76 18.87
CA ASP A 46 11.46 -17.13 18.28
C ASP A 46 11.75 -15.73 17.70
N VAL A 47 12.51 -14.90 18.44
CA VAL A 47 12.95 -13.58 17.97
C VAL A 47 13.86 -13.69 16.75
N ASP A 48 14.80 -14.62 16.78
CA ASP A 48 15.73 -14.85 15.66
C ASP A 48 15.01 -15.44 14.44
N HIS A 49 14.08 -16.39 14.64
CA HIS A 49 13.26 -16.95 13.57
C HIS A 49 12.41 -15.87 12.88
N PHE A 50 11.72 -15.04 13.66
CA PHE A 50 10.91 -13.94 13.11
C PHE A 50 11.77 -12.95 12.32
N TYR A 51 12.92 -12.55 12.89
CA TYR A 51 13.86 -11.65 12.21
C TYR A 51 14.34 -12.24 10.89
N ASN A 52 14.81 -13.49 10.90
CA ASN A 52 15.35 -14.16 9.71
C ASN A 52 14.29 -14.37 8.64
N LYS A 53 13.05 -14.72 9.01
CA LYS A 53 11.94 -14.83 8.08
C LYS A 53 11.65 -13.49 7.38
N LYS A 54 11.50 -12.41 8.15
CA LYS A 54 11.24 -11.07 7.59
C LYS A 54 12.42 -10.56 6.77
N PHE A 55 13.64 -10.78 7.22
CA PHE A 55 14.83 -10.43 6.45
C PHE A 55 14.87 -11.18 5.11
N ALA A 56 14.60 -12.49 5.10
CA ALA A 56 14.57 -13.27 3.86
C ALA A 56 13.49 -12.80 2.87
N ASP A 57 12.31 -12.41 3.37
CA ASP A 57 11.24 -11.83 2.55
C ASP A 57 11.69 -10.50 1.92
N PHE A 58 12.30 -9.62 2.70
CA PHE A 58 12.81 -8.32 2.22
C PHE A 58 14.00 -8.47 1.27
N SER A 59 14.95 -9.37 1.55
CA SER A 59 16.08 -9.66 0.67
C SER A 59 15.62 -10.27 -0.65
N ARG A 60 14.58 -11.12 -0.65
CA ARG A 60 13.98 -11.62 -1.88
C ARG A 60 13.36 -10.48 -2.69
N ARG A 61 12.67 -9.55 -2.04
CA ARG A 61 12.10 -8.36 -2.71
C ARG A 61 13.18 -7.46 -3.29
N LEU A 62 14.27 -7.23 -2.55
CA LEU A 62 15.43 -6.49 -3.06
C LEU A 62 16.04 -7.19 -4.27
N LYS A 63 16.26 -8.50 -4.20
CA LYS A 63 16.81 -9.28 -5.31
C LYS A 63 15.90 -9.24 -6.55
N LEU A 64 14.58 -9.28 -6.36
CA LEU A 64 13.64 -9.11 -7.46
C LEU A 64 13.72 -7.71 -8.11
N LEU A 65 14.07 -6.67 -7.34
CA LEU A 65 14.33 -5.34 -7.89
C LEU A 65 15.67 -5.32 -8.64
N GLU A 66 16.72 -5.89 -8.06
CA GLU A 66 18.06 -6.01 -8.67
C GLU A 66 18.03 -6.82 -9.98
N ASP A 67 17.34 -7.96 -9.99
CA ASP A 67 17.19 -8.82 -11.18
C ASP A 67 16.40 -8.12 -12.30
N ARG A 68 15.56 -7.13 -11.97
CA ARG A 68 14.71 -6.40 -12.93
C ARG A 68 15.35 -5.15 -13.49
N TYR A 69 15.95 -4.34 -12.64
CA TYR A 69 16.49 -3.02 -12.99
C TYR A 69 18.02 -3.05 -13.15
N GLY A 70 18.62 -4.21 -12.96
CA GLY A 70 20.06 -4.45 -13.05
C GLY A 70 20.74 -4.35 -11.68
N HIS A 71 21.87 -5.04 -11.53
CA HIS A 71 22.62 -5.08 -10.26
C HIS A 71 23.38 -3.78 -9.95
N THR A 72 23.37 -2.79 -10.84
CA THR A 72 24.10 -1.53 -10.68
C THR A 72 23.19 -0.34 -10.90
N ALA A 73 23.37 0.69 -10.08
CA ALA A 73 22.66 1.98 -10.17
C ALA A 73 22.95 2.76 -11.48
N ILE A 74 23.70 2.18 -12.42
CA ILE A 74 23.96 2.72 -13.76
C ILE A 74 22.94 2.16 -14.77
N GLY A 75 22.34 0.99 -14.49
CA GLY A 75 21.26 0.43 -15.30
C GLY A 75 19.95 1.21 -15.23
N SER A 76 19.80 2.09 -14.23
CA SER A 76 18.62 2.95 -14.07
C SER A 76 18.54 4.13 -15.04
N GLN A 77 19.63 4.47 -15.73
CA GLN A 77 19.69 5.61 -16.66
C GLN A 77 18.83 5.45 -17.92
N ASN A 78 18.32 4.23 -18.18
CA ASN A 78 17.42 3.95 -19.30
C ASN A 78 15.99 3.63 -18.83
N LEU A 79 15.63 3.96 -17.58
CA LEU A 79 14.29 3.71 -17.07
C LEU A 79 13.34 4.82 -17.51
N ASP A 80 12.17 4.40 -18.00
CA ASP A 80 11.06 5.31 -18.25
C ASP A 80 10.68 6.00 -16.93
N PHE A 81 10.24 7.26 -16.99
CA PHE A 81 9.91 8.07 -15.81
C PHE A 81 8.93 7.36 -14.84
N GLU A 82 7.97 6.61 -15.40
CA GLU A 82 7.00 5.81 -14.64
C GLU A 82 7.63 4.63 -13.88
N ASP A 83 8.55 3.91 -14.53
CA ASP A 83 9.29 2.79 -13.93
C ASP A 83 10.26 3.30 -12.86
N ALA A 84 10.85 4.49 -13.05
CA ALA A 84 11.71 5.15 -12.06
C ALA A 84 10.92 5.57 -10.81
N GLU A 85 9.71 6.09 -10.97
CA GLU A 85 8.82 6.43 -9.83
C GLU A 85 8.31 5.19 -9.10
N ASP A 86 7.91 4.14 -9.82
CA ASP A 86 7.48 2.88 -9.22
C ASP A 86 8.64 2.16 -8.51
N LEU A 87 9.84 2.19 -9.09
CA LEU A 87 11.06 1.73 -8.43
C LEU A 87 11.36 2.56 -7.18
N LEU A 88 11.27 3.90 -7.28
CA LEU A 88 11.49 4.80 -6.16
C LEU A 88 10.52 4.51 -5.00
N ALA A 89 9.24 4.36 -5.30
CA ALA A 89 8.21 4.02 -4.31
C ALA A 89 8.51 2.65 -3.64
N ALA A 90 8.82 1.63 -4.44
CA ALA A 90 9.16 0.30 -3.94
C ALA A 90 10.43 0.30 -3.07
N LEU A 91 11.46 1.05 -3.46
CA LEU A 91 12.70 1.21 -2.69
C LEU A 91 12.47 1.96 -1.38
N LEU A 92 11.67 3.04 -1.40
CA LEU A 92 11.32 3.80 -0.20
C LEU A 92 10.52 2.95 0.80
N GLU A 93 9.56 2.17 0.31
CA GLU A 93 8.78 1.24 1.12
C GLU A 93 9.67 0.15 1.73
N LEU A 94 10.50 -0.51 0.91
CA LEU A 94 11.43 -1.54 1.36
C LEU A 94 12.45 -1.01 2.37
N ARG A 95 12.94 0.21 2.17
CA ARG A 95 13.80 0.92 3.13
C ARG A 95 13.07 1.15 4.45
N GLY A 96 11.79 1.54 4.41
CA GLY A 96 10.95 1.70 5.59
C GLY A 96 10.79 0.39 6.36
N GLN A 97 10.50 -0.70 5.65
CA GLN A 97 10.35 -2.05 6.21
C GLN A 97 11.67 -2.56 6.85
N LEU A 98 12.81 -2.38 6.17
CA LEU A 98 14.12 -2.74 6.71
C LEU A 98 14.50 -1.89 7.93
N ARG A 99 14.14 -0.60 7.98
CA ARG A 99 14.34 0.24 9.17
C ARG A 99 13.47 -0.22 10.35
N LYS A 100 12.21 -0.62 10.11
CA LYS A 100 11.36 -1.24 11.14
C LYS A 100 12.04 -2.51 11.68
N LEU A 101 12.59 -3.36 10.80
CA LEU A 101 13.29 -4.61 11.18
C LEU A 101 14.60 -4.36 11.94
N GLN A 102 15.37 -3.35 11.53
CA GLN A 102 16.55 -2.88 12.26
C GLN A 102 16.18 -2.44 13.67
N TRP A 103 15.11 -1.67 13.80
CA TRP A 103 14.61 -1.21 15.10
C TRP A 103 14.12 -2.38 15.96
N TYR A 104 13.45 -3.37 15.38
CA TYR A 104 13.07 -4.62 16.05
C TYR A 104 14.29 -5.34 16.63
N GLY A 105 15.34 -5.55 15.83
CA GLY A 105 16.60 -6.16 16.29
C GLY A 105 17.24 -5.39 17.44
N GLU A 106 17.35 -4.06 17.32
CA GLU A 106 17.96 -3.20 18.34
C GLU A 106 17.17 -3.20 19.66
N VAL A 107 15.84 -3.12 19.60
CA VAL A 107 14.99 -3.14 20.79
C VAL A 107 15.07 -4.48 21.52
N ASN A 108 15.07 -5.61 20.79
CA ASN A 108 15.24 -6.94 21.37
C ASN A 108 16.64 -7.12 21.97
N ARG A 109 17.70 -6.70 21.27
CA ARG A 109 19.07 -6.70 21.81
C ARG A 109 19.19 -5.89 23.10
N ARG A 110 18.63 -4.67 23.12
CA ARG A 110 18.53 -3.85 24.35
C ARG A 110 17.74 -4.53 25.45
N GLY A 111 16.71 -5.30 25.09
CA GLY A 111 15.96 -6.17 25.99
C GLY A 111 16.87 -7.17 26.69
N PHE A 112 17.59 -8.00 25.94
CA PHE A 112 18.53 -8.99 26.46
C PHE A 112 19.62 -8.37 27.34
N ILE A 113 20.22 -7.24 26.93
CA ILE A 113 21.23 -6.51 27.72
C ILE A 113 20.66 -6.07 29.08
N LYS A 114 19.43 -5.54 29.10
CA LYS A 114 18.82 -5.04 30.34
C LYS A 114 18.36 -6.16 31.26
N ILE A 115 18.00 -7.32 30.72
CA ILE A 115 17.61 -8.49 31.52
C ILE A 115 18.86 -9.10 32.17
N THR A 116 19.92 -9.36 31.39
CA THR A 116 21.19 -9.89 31.89
C THR A 116 21.87 -8.94 32.88
N LYS A 117 21.87 -7.62 32.64
CA LYS A 117 22.38 -6.63 33.61
C LYS A 117 21.59 -6.60 34.91
N LYS A 118 20.28 -6.82 34.86
CA LYS A 118 19.43 -6.88 36.06
C LYS A 118 19.67 -8.18 36.85
N LEU A 119 20.05 -9.24 36.15
CA LEU A 119 20.42 -10.52 36.73
C LEU A 119 21.74 -10.42 37.52
N ASP A 120 22.77 -9.84 36.90
CA ASP A 120 24.08 -9.65 37.54
C ASP A 120 24.01 -8.76 38.79
N ARG A 121 23.06 -7.81 38.83
CA ARG A 121 22.77 -7.00 40.02
C ARG A 121 22.10 -7.78 41.16
N ARG A 122 21.39 -8.86 40.85
CA ARG A 122 20.68 -9.69 41.85
C ARG A 122 21.52 -10.85 42.34
N LEU A 123 22.47 -11.32 41.52
CA LEU A 123 23.38 -12.41 41.83
C LEU A 123 24.82 -11.95 41.59
N PRO A 124 25.46 -11.31 42.58
CA PRO A 124 26.85 -10.89 42.48
C PRO A 124 27.74 -12.15 42.38
N GLY A 125 28.18 -12.49 41.17
CA GLY A 125 29.02 -13.65 40.86
C GLY A 125 28.67 -14.40 39.58
N ALA A 126 27.44 -14.26 39.07
CA ALA A 126 26.95 -15.02 37.92
C ALA A 126 27.60 -14.62 36.57
N GLN A 127 28.13 -13.39 36.46
CA GLN A 127 28.69 -12.82 35.21
C GLN A 127 27.85 -13.14 33.96
N ALA A 128 26.53 -13.19 34.11
CA ALA A 128 25.63 -13.69 33.07
C ALA A 128 25.66 -12.79 31.85
N GLN A 129 25.85 -11.48 32.01
CA GLN A 129 26.03 -10.57 30.89
C GLN A 129 27.30 -10.87 30.09
N ARG A 130 28.41 -11.22 30.75
CA ARG A 130 29.69 -11.54 30.09
C ARG A 130 29.70 -12.93 29.44
N ARG A 131 28.89 -13.86 29.94
CA ARG A 131 28.79 -15.22 29.38
C ARG A 131 27.75 -15.32 28.28
N TYR A 132 26.55 -14.75 28.48
CA TYR A 132 25.40 -14.99 27.61
C TYR A 132 25.35 -14.08 26.37
N LEU A 133 25.69 -12.80 26.49
CA LEU A 133 25.66 -11.89 25.34
C LEU A 133 26.61 -12.32 24.21
N PRO A 134 27.93 -12.52 24.44
CA PRO A 134 28.85 -12.85 23.35
C PRO A 134 28.69 -14.27 22.81
N THR A 135 28.07 -15.19 23.55
CA THR A 135 27.91 -16.59 23.12
C THR A 135 26.58 -16.88 22.43
N LYS A 136 25.52 -16.13 22.76
CA LYS A 136 24.15 -16.43 22.28
C LYS A 136 23.50 -15.27 21.54
N VAL A 137 23.64 -14.03 22.02
CA VAL A 137 22.90 -12.87 21.46
C VAL A 137 23.70 -12.16 20.37
N ASP A 138 24.98 -11.85 20.63
CA ASP A 138 25.83 -11.17 19.65
C ASP A 138 26.08 -11.97 18.36
N PRO A 139 26.20 -13.32 18.34
CA PRO A 139 26.33 -14.07 17.09
C PRO A 139 25.01 -14.16 16.29
N SER A 140 23.86 -13.80 16.87
CA SER A 140 22.58 -13.87 16.16
C SER A 140 22.46 -12.78 15.09
N PRO A 141 21.90 -13.11 13.91
CA PRO A 141 21.68 -12.16 12.81
C PRO A 141 20.98 -10.86 13.21
N PHE A 142 19.97 -10.91 14.09
CA PHE A 142 19.22 -9.72 14.54
C PHE A 142 20.05 -8.74 15.38
N ALA A 143 21.15 -9.20 15.98
CA ALA A 143 22.03 -8.37 16.81
C ALA A 143 23.14 -7.72 15.99
N THR A 144 23.70 -8.47 15.04
CA THR A 144 24.78 -8.01 14.16
C THR A 144 24.26 -7.07 13.06
N ASN A 145 23.07 -7.35 12.51
CA ASN A 145 22.43 -6.57 11.44
C ASN A 145 23.30 -6.35 10.17
N ALA A 146 24.39 -7.09 9.97
CA ALA A 146 25.34 -6.85 8.88
C ALA A 146 24.69 -6.92 7.49
N GLY A 147 23.99 -8.02 7.18
CA GLY A 147 23.28 -8.16 5.91
C GLY A 147 22.17 -7.13 5.72
N LEU A 148 21.52 -6.70 6.81
CA LEU A 148 20.50 -5.65 6.77
C LEU A 148 21.12 -4.28 6.45
N GLN A 149 22.28 -3.95 7.03
CA GLN A 149 22.99 -2.72 6.71
C GLN A 149 23.47 -2.71 5.25
N GLU A 150 23.91 -3.85 4.73
CA GLU A 150 24.29 -3.99 3.33
C GLU A 150 23.09 -3.76 2.40
N SER A 151 21.95 -4.40 2.66
CA SER A 151 20.71 -4.15 1.90
C SER A 151 20.21 -2.71 2.02
N LEU A 152 20.35 -2.07 3.18
CA LEU A 152 20.02 -0.64 3.33
C LEU A 152 20.98 0.25 2.54
N LYS A 153 22.26 -0.12 2.47
CA LYS A 153 23.27 0.60 1.70
C LYS A 153 22.96 0.52 0.21
N THR A 154 22.70 -0.68 -0.33
CA THR A 154 22.34 -0.84 -1.74
C THR A 154 21.09 -0.03 -2.11
N ILE A 155 20.06 -0.04 -1.26
CA ILE A 155 18.86 0.78 -1.48
C ILE A 155 19.18 2.28 -1.44
N ASN A 156 20.00 2.75 -0.50
CA ASN A 156 20.36 4.18 -0.45
C ASN A 156 21.22 4.60 -1.66
N ASP A 157 22.10 3.73 -2.14
CA ASP A 157 22.91 3.97 -3.33
C ASP A 157 21.99 4.12 -4.57
N TRP A 158 20.98 3.26 -4.71
CA TRP A 158 19.96 3.36 -5.77
C TRP A 158 19.12 4.63 -5.65
N LEU A 159 18.69 4.98 -4.44
CA LEU A 159 17.92 6.21 -4.17
C LEU A 159 18.73 7.48 -4.44
N SER A 160 20.05 7.46 -4.23
CA SER A 160 20.92 8.59 -4.56
C SER A 160 20.95 8.84 -6.06
N VAL A 161 21.08 7.78 -6.86
CA VAL A 161 21.12 7.92 -8.33
C VAL A 161 19.77 8.36 -8.90
N LEU A 162 18.67 7.78 -8.41
CA LEU A 162 17.33 8.23 -8.80
C LEU A 162 17.01 9.66 -8.31
N GLY A 163 17.69 10.12 -7.26
CA GLY A 163 17.61 11.49 -6.75
C GLY A 163 18.39 12.49 -7.61
N ASP A 164 19.56 12.12 -8.10
CA ASP A 164 20.41 12.95 -8.96
C ASP A 164 19.81 13.12 -10.38
N GLU A 165 19.04 12.15 -10.88
CA GLU A 165 18.30 12.27 -12.15
C GLU A 165 17.21 13.36 -12.13
N LYS A 166 16.70 13.75 -10.95
CA LYS A 166 15.79 14.90 -10.80
C LYS A 166 16.50 16.26 -10.87
N GLY A 167 17.83 16.27 -11.02
CA GLY A 167 18.64 17.49 -11.16
C GLY A 167 18.82 18.00 -12.59
N PHE A 168 18.23 17.37 -13.61
CA PHE A 168 18.33 17.82 -15.01
C PHE A 168 17.27 18.89 -15.35
N ASP A 169 17.74 20.14 -15.43
CA ASP A 169 17.24 21.28 -16.21
C ASP A 169 15.73 21.43 -16.47
N ASP A 170 15.10 22.24 -15.62
CA ASP A 170 13.80 22.92 -15.77
C ASP A 170 13.71 23.86 -17.01
N ALA A 171 14.74 23.89 -17.87
CA ALA A 171 14.85 24.78 -19.03
C ALA A 171 14.78 24.05 -20.40
N SER A 172 14.55 22.73 -20.42
CA SER A 172 14.48 21.94 -21.66
C SER A 172 13.04 21.53 -22.05
N SER A 173 12.07 22.42 -21.80
CA SER A 173 10.63 22.21 -22.06
C SER A 173 10.22 22.17 -23.54
N THR A 174 11.13 21.82 -24.45
CA THR A 174 10.87 21.73 -25.90
C THR A 174 11.20 20.37 -26.52
N HIS A 175 11.75 19.42 -25.75
CA HIS A 175 11.94 18.03 -26.22
C HIS A 175 10.86 17.04 -25.74
N SER A 176 9.99 17.45 -24.82
CA SER A 176 8.92 16.62 -24.21
C SER A 176 7.75 16.27 -25.13
N SER A 177 7.82 16.63 -26.42
CA SER A 177 6.79 16.30 -27.43
C SER A 177 7.13 15.07 -28.27
N ARG A 178 8.23 14.36 -27.99
CA ARG A 178 8.65 13.15 -28.74
C ARG A 178 8.95 11.90 -27.93
N SER A 179 8.83 11.94 -26.60
CA SER A 179 8.98 10.78 -25.70
C SER A 179 7.63 10.38 -25.08
N VAL A 180 6.59 10.33 -25.92
CA VAL A 180 5.27 9.79 -25.55
C VAL A 180 5.40 8.28 -25.40
N VAL A 181 5.62 7.88 -24.15
CA VAL A 181 5.21 6.64 -23.47
C VAL A 181 5.35 5.33 -24.28
N LYS A 182 6.48 4.66 -24.07
CA LYS A 182 6.62 3.22 -24.34
C LYS A 182 6.19 2.47 -23.07
N PRO A 183 5.14 1.63 -23.10
CA PRO A 183 4.87 0.73 -22.00
C PRO A 183 5.92 -0.38 -21.98
N THR A 184 6.72 -0.42 -20.92
CA THR A 184 7.58 -1.53 -20.48
C THR A 184 8.26 -2.30 -21.63
N SER A 185 9.38 -1.81 -22.14
CA SER A 185 10.33 -2.68 -22.85
C SER A 185 11.09 -3.52 -21.83
N ARG A 186 10.42 -4.49 -21.18
CA ARG A 186 11.16 -5.55 -20.51
C ARG A 186 11.71 -6.46 -21.59
N PRO A 187 13.03 -6.67 -21.65
CA PRO A 187 13.60 -7.66 -22.54
C PRO A 187 13.09 -9.00 -22.03
N ILE A 188 12.15 -9.60 -22.75
CA ILE A 188 12.03 -11.06 -22.72
C ILE A 188 13.35 -11.52 -23.34
N LEU A 189 14.36 -11.74 -22.49
CA LEU A 189 15.81 -11.72 -22.79
C LEU A 189 16.27 -12.73 -23.85
N LYS A 190 15.35 -13.42 -24.54
CA LYS A 190 15.63 -14.41 -25.57
C LYS A 190 14.62 -14.47 -26.72
N LEU A 191 13.64 -13.55 -26.81
CA LEU A 191 12.70 -13.51 -27.95
C LEU A 191 13.20 -12.59 -29.07
N PRO A 192 12.86 -12.86 -30.35
CA PRO A 192 13.26 -12.01 -31.47
C PRO A 192 12.71 -10.59 -31.33
N GLN A 193 13.60 -9.60 -31.23
CA GLN A 193 13.21 -8.21 -30.98
C GLN A 193 12.42 -7.58 -32.14
N SER A 194 12.66 -8.04 -33.38
CA SER A 194 11.88 -7.64 -34.55
C SER A 194 10.41 -8.06 -34.45
N LEU A 195 10.14 -9.26 -33.92
CA LEU A 195 8.79 -9.78 -33.71
C LEU A 195 8.05 -8.98 -32.64
N LEU A 196 8.72 -8.66 -31.54
CA LEU A 196 8.15 -7.84 -30.46
C LEU A 196 7.81 -6.42 -30.94
N LEU A 197 8.65 -5.81 -31.79
CA LEU A 197 8.38 -4.50 -32.37
C LEU A 197 7.21 -4.52 -33.36
N ALA A 198 7.10 -5.57 -34.19
CA ALA A 198 5.98 -5.74 -35.11
C ALA A 198 4.65 -5.95 -34.36
N LEU A 199 4.66 -6.76 -33.30
CA LEU A 199 3.51 -6.92 -32.40
C LEU A 199 3.13 -5.60 -31.72
N ASP A 200 4.10 -4.81 -31.27
CA ASP A 200 3.84 -3.51 -30.66
C ASP A 200 3.20 -2.51 -31.63
N ASP A 201 3.66 -2.47 -32.89
CA ASP A 201 3.07 -1.62 -33.91
C ASP A 201 1.64 -2.05 -34.26
N ALA A 202 1.38 -3.37 -34.32
CA ALA A 202 0.04 -3.90 -34.51
C ALA A 202 -0.89 -3.53 -33.35
N LEU A 203 -0.42 -3.64 -32.10
CA LEU A 203 -1.19 -3.23 -30.92
C LEU A 203 -1.48 -1.72 -30.91
N ARG A 204 -0.54 -0.88 -31.35
CA ARG A 204 -0.74 0.58 -31.43
C ARG A 204 -1.84 0.95 -32.44
N LYS A 205 -1.99 0.17 -33.52
CA LYS A 205 -3.00 0.37 -34.56
C LYS A 205 -4.31 -0.36 -34.29
N ASP A 206 -4.38 -1.17 -33.23
CA ASP A 206 -5.46 -2.11 -32.93
C ASP A 206 -5.72 -3.14 -34.05
N ASP A 207 -4.66 -3.51 -34.79
CA ASP A 207 -4.72 -4.43 -35.93
C ASP A 207 -4.74 -5.90 -35.45
N THR A 208 -5.94 -6.40 -35.12
CA THR A 208 -6.13 -7.78 -34.63
C THR A 208 -5.64 -8.86 -35.58
N HIS A 209 -5.75 -8.65 -36.89
CA HIS A 209 -5.35 -9.64 -37.90
C HIS A 209 -3.84 -9.89 -37.87
N ILE A 210 -3.04 -8.83 -37.92
CA ILE A 210 -1.58 -8.89 -37.90
C ILE A 210 -1.12 -9.46 -36.55
N MET A 211 -1.75 -9.05 -35.46
CA MET A 211 -1.45 -9.61 -34.14
C MET A 211 -1.67 -11.13 -34.10
N LEU A 212 -2.83 -11.62 -34.57
CA LEU A 212 -3.16 -13.04 -34.56
C LEU A 212 -2.26 -13.88 -35.47
N GLU A 213 -1.76 -13.34 -36.58
CA GLU A 213 -0.77 -14.01 -37.44
C GLU A 213 0.60 -14.14 -36.77
N LEU A 214 1.00 -13.14 -35.99
CA LEU A 214 2.29 -13.11 -35.30
C LEU A 214 2.31 -13.94 -34.00
N LEU A 215 1.16 -14.14 -33.34
CA LEU A 215 1.09 -14.90 -32.08
C LEU A 215 1.55 -16.37 -32.17
N PRO A 216 1.25 -17.15 -33.23
CA PRO A 216 1.82 -18.50 -33.41
C PRO A 216 3.35 -18.49 -33.51
N THR A 217 3.93 -17.50 -34.20
CA THR A 217 5.40 -17.37 -34.30
C THR A 217 6.03 -17.02 -32.95
N LEU A 218 5.35 -16.19 -32.15
CA LEU A 218 5.73 -15.90 -30.76
C LEU A 218 5.64 -17.16 -29.89
N ARG A 219 4.60 -17.99 -30.09
CA ARG A 219 4.39 -19.23 -29.36
C ARG A 219 5.52 -20.22 -29.60
N LEU A 220 5.88 -20.46 -30.86
CA LEU A 220 6.99 -21.36 -31.22
C LEU A 220 8.30 -20.86 -30.61
N ALA A 221 8.60 -19.56 -30.78
CA ALA A 221 9.80 -18.95 -30.22
C ALA A 221 9.84 -18.97 -28.69
N ALA A 222 8.70 -19.00 -28.00
CA ALA A 222 8.63 -19.08 -26.54
C ALA A 222 8.67 -20.53 -26.02
N GLU A 223 7.99 -21.47 -26.70
CA GLU A 223 7.97 -22.90 -26.36
C GLU A 223 9.34 -23.57 -26.54
N GLU A 224 10.17 -23.08 -27.46
CA GLU A 224 11.57 -23.53 -27.62
C GLU A 224 12.45 -23.23 -26.39
N LEU A 225 12.04 -22.28 -25.55
CA LEU A 225 12.82 -21.82 -24.40
C LEU A 225 12.22 -22.23 -23.07
N ASP A 226 10.92 -21.98 -22.86
CA ASP A 226 10.18 -22.33 -21.65
C ASP A 226 8.67 -22.17 -21.86
N SER A 227 7.87 -23.18 -21.53
CA SER A 227 6.41 -23.14 -21.69
C SER A 227 5.72 -22.02 -20.88
N SER A 228 6.38 -21.50 -19.83
CA SER A 228 5.88 -20.38 -19.03
C SER A 228 6.12 -19.00 -19.66
N LEU A 229 7.09 -18.87 -20.57
CA LEU A 229 7.44 -17.59 -21.20
C LEU A 229 6.34 -17.08 -22.13
N TYR A 230 5.63 -17.99 -22.81
CA TYR A 230 4.53 -17.60 -23.69
C TYR A 230 3.38 -16.94 -22.92
N SER A 231 3.00 -17.52 -21.78
CA SER A 231 1.98 -16.95 -20.90
C SER A 231 2.40 -15.57 -20.37
N LYS A 232 3.67 -15.42 -19.96
CA LYS A 232 4.22 -14.13 -19.51
C LYS A 232 4.24 -13.09 -20.64
N ALA A 233 4.62 -13.48 -21.85
CA ALA A 233 4.62 -12.61 -23.02
C ALA A 233 3.21 -12.14 -23.39
N LEU A 234 2.22 -13.04 -23.35
CA LEU A 234 0.82 -12.69 -23.60
C LEU A 234 0.28 -11.71 -22.56
N LYS A 235 0.59 -11.88 -21.27
CA LYS A 235 0.20 -10.94 -20.20
C LYS A 235 0.84 -9.56 -20.41
N ALA A 236 2.12 -9.51 -20.80
CA ALA A 236 2.79 -8.27 -21.15
C ALA A 236 2.17 -7.58 -22.39
N LEU A 237 1.82 -8.34 -23.42
CA LEU A 237 1.11 -7.82 -24.60
C LEU A 237 -0.28 -7.30 -24.23
N LEU A 238 -1.02 -7.99 -23.35
CA LEU A 238 -2.30 -7.52 -22.84
C LEU A 238 -2.14 -6.18 -22.13
N GLN A 239 -1.14 -6.05 -21.25
CA GLN A 239 -0.87 -4.78 -20.56
C GLN A 239 -0.55 -3.64 -21.55
N ARG A 240 0.20 -3.91 -22.62
CA ARG A 240 0.49 -2.93 -23.69
C ARG A 240 -0.77 -2.57 -24.50
N ALA A 241 -1.61 -3.55 -24.80
CA ALA A 241 -2.88 -3.34 -25.49
C ALA A 241 -3.82 -2.44 -24.66
N ILE A 242 -3.91 -2.69 -23.35
CA ILE A 242 -4.64 -1.84 -22.41
C ILE A 242 -4.06 -0.42 -22.39
N PHE A 243 -2.73 -0.29 -22.35
CA PHE A 243 -2.06 1.02 -22.38
C PHE A 243 -2.38 1.81 -23.67
N TYR A 244 -2.33 1.14 -24.83
CA TYR A 244 -2.69 1.75 -26.12
C TYR A 244 -4.19 1.92 -26.33
N ARG A 245 -5.03 1.45 -25.39
CA ARG A 245 -6.49 1.47 -25.49
C ARG A 245 -7.03 0.70 -26.72
N ALA A 246 -6.30 -0.32 -27.15
CA ALA A 246 -6.62 -1.17 -28.28
C ALA A 246 -7.70 -2.19 -27.89
N ARG A 247 -8.97 -1.89 -28.18
CA ARG A 247 -10.13 -2.63 -27.65
C ARG A 247 -10.20 -4.04 -28.25
N ASP A 248 -10.09 -4.14 -29.56
CA ASP A 248 -10.27 -5.42 -30.27
C ASP A 248 -9.09 -6.37 -30.00
N SER A 249 -7.89 -5.80 -29.86
CA SER A 249 -6.68 -6.52 -29.47
C SER A 249 -6.77 -7.05 -28.04
N VAL A 250 -7.32 -6.26 -27.10
CA VAL A 250 -7.55 -6.71 -25.71
C VAL A 250 -8.47 -7.93 -25.66
N VAL A 251 -9.62 -7.90 -26.36
CA VAL A 251 -10.57 -9.02 -26.39
C VAL A 251 -9.91 -10.28 -26.97
N SER A 252 -9.18 -10.11 -28.07
CA SER A 252 -8.49 -11.22 -28.74
C SER A 252 -7.42 -11.86 -27.86
N LEU A 253 -6.69 -11.06 -27.07
CA LEU A 253 -5.68 -11.55 -26.11
C LEU A 253 -6.33 -12.19 -24.88
N LEU A 254 -7.43 -11.64 -24.36
CA LEU A 254 -8.18 -12.21 -23.23
C LEU A 254 -8.71 -13.61 -23.54
N ALA A 255 -9.13 -13.86 -24.79
CA ALA A 255 -9.59 -15.18 -25.23
C ALA A 255 -8.49 -16.26 -25.20
N LYS A 256 -7.20 -15.88 -25.16
CA LYS A 256 -6.05 -16.79 -25.14
C LYS A 256 -5.41 -16.95 -23.76
N LEU A 257 -5.84 -16.20 -22.76
CA LEU A 257 -5.21 -16.15 -21.43
C LEU A 257 -6.06 -16.85 -20.37
N ASP A 258 -5.60 -17.91 -19.74
CA ASP A 258 -6.39 -18.61 -18.71
C ASP A 258 -6.43 -17.87 -17.37
N THR A 259 -5.33 -17.22 -16.98
CA THR A 259 -5.25 -16.42 -15.74
C THR A 259 -4.73 -15.02 -16.03
N LEU A 260 -5.26 -14.03 -15.29
CA LEU A 260 -4.81 -12.63 -15.35
C LEU A 260 -3.84 -12.25 -14.24
N ASP A 261 -3.57 -13.17 -13.31
CA ASP A 261 -2.65 -12.94 -12.20
C ASP A 261 -1.21 -12.91 -12.71
N GLU A 262 -0.47 -11.86 -12.39
CA GLU A 262 0.94 -11.73 -12.73
C GLU A 262 1.81 -12.04 -11.51
N ASP A 263 2.28 -13.29 -11.42
CA ASP A 263 3.23 -13.71 -10.38
C ASP A 263 4.56 -12.94 -10.43
N ASP A 264 4.88 -12.40 -11.61
CA ASP A 264 6.01 -11.51 -11.83
C ASP A 264 5.65 -10.03 -11.60
N ASP A 265 4.58 -9.66 -10.91
CA ASP A 265 4.40 -8.28 -10.46
C ASP A 265 4.99 -8.06 -9.06
N ILE A 266 5.76 -6.97 -8.86
CA ILE A 266 6.39 -6.66 -7.57
C ILE A 266 5.33 -6.53 -6.46
N ASN A 267 4.17 -5.99 -6.82
CA ASN A 267 3.06 -5.76 -5.93
C ASN A 267 1.97 -6.83 -6.07
N ARG A 268 2.20 -7.92 -6.82
CA ARG A 268 1.18 -8.95 -7.14
C ARG A 268 -0.13 -8.35 -7.69
N ARG A 269 -0.02 -7.25 -8.44
CA ARG A 269 -1.14 -6.58 -9.11
C ARG A 269 -1.43 -7.26 -10.44
N ASN A 270 -2.70 -7.42 -10.77
CA ASN A 270 -3.12 -7.84 -12.09
C ASN A 270 -3.26 -6.63 -13.04
N CYS A 271 -3.64 -6.91 -14.29
CA CYS A 271 -3.86 -5.87 -15.30
C CYS A 271 -4.97 -4.88 -14.92
N ILE A 272 -6.00 -5.32 -14.17
CA ILE A 272 -7.13 -4.48 -13.72
C ILE A 272 -6.66 -3.51 -12.62
N HIS A 273 -5.88 -3.96 -11.64
CA HIS A 273 -5.26 -3.08 -10.64
C HIS A 273 -4.45 -1.99 -11.32
N ARG A 274 -3.59 -2.36 -12.29
CA ARG A 274 -2.75 -1.41 -13.02
C ARG A 274 -3.57 -0.43 -13.84
N LEU A 275 -4.63 -0.90 -14.51
CA LEU A 275 -5.54 -0.03 -15.26
C LEU A 275 -6.18 1.01 -14.34
N VAL A 276 -6.76 0.61 -13.21
CA VAL A 276 -7.36 1.54 -12.23
C VAL A 276 -6.32 2.55 -11.70
N ILE A 277 -5.11 2.09 -11.39
CA ILE A 277 -4.02 2.97 -10.92
C ILE A 277 -3.57 3.94 -12.02
N SER A 278 -3.51 3.50 -13.29
CA SER A 278 -3.14 4.38 -14.41
C SER A 278 -4.19 5.45 -14.68
N ILE A 279 -5.48 5.14 -14.46
CA ILE A 279 -6.56 6.16 -14.50
C ILE A 279 -6.27 7.21 -13.41
N GLY A 280 -5.89 6.75 -12.20
CA GLY A 280 -5.35 7.52 -11.07
C GLY A 280 -4.33 8.57 -11.49
N ARG A 281 -3.24 8.07 -12.06
CA ARG A 281 -2.07 8.87 -12.43
C ARG A 281 -2.35 9.86 -13.55
N SER A 282 -3.09 9.42 -14.58
CA SER A 282 -3.44 10.26 -15.73
C SER A 282 -4.28 11.49 -15.37
N GLN A 283 -5.02 11.45 -14.25
CA GLN A 283 -5.71 12.62 -13.73
C GLN A 283 -4.83 13.47 -12.80
N SER A 284 -3.91 12.86 -12.05
CA SER A 284 -3.03 13.61 -11.15
C SER A 284 -2.03 14.52 -11.87
N THR A 285 -1.65 14.19 -13.11
CA THR A 285 -0.72 14.98 -13.92
C THR A 285 -1.29 16.33 -14.38
N SER A 286 -2.62 16.53 -14.37
CA SER A 286 -3.21 17.86 -14.59
C SER A 286 -3.17 18.76 -13.35
N ASP A 287 -2.94 18.19 -12.16
CA ASP A 287 -3.01 18.90 -10.87
C ASP A 287 -1.63 19.11 -10.20
N SER A 288 -0.54 18.59 -10.81
CA SER A 288 0.83 18.79 -10.30
C SER A 288 1.27 20.26 -10.27
N GLU A 289 0.63 21.16 -11.02
CA GLU A 289 0.90 22.61 -10.92
C GLU A 289 0.31 23.27 -9.67
N LEU A 290 -0.68 22.67 -9.01
CA LEU A 290 -1.38 23.31 -7.88
C LEU A 290 -1.11 22.64 -6.53
N SER A 291 -0.65 21.40 -6.51
CA SER A 291 -0.34 20.68 -5.26
C SER A 291 1.13 20.77 -4.84
N ALA A 292 2.05 21.13 -5.75
CA ALA A 292 3.47 21.33 -5.44
C ALA A 292 3.75 22.64 -4.66
N GLY A 293 2.77 23.55 -4.55
CA GLY A 293 2.87 24.81 -3.82
C GLY A 293 2.60 24.72 -2.31
N GLN A 294 2.34 23.54 -1.74
CA GLN A 294 2.17 23.35 -0.29
C GLN A 294 3.38 22.64 0.33
N VAL A 295 4.58 23.05 -0.08
CA VAL A 295 5.79 22.88 0.73
C VAL A 295 5.66 23.82 1.93
N LEU A 296 5.95 23.27 3.11
CA LEU A 296 6.02 23.98 4.37
C LEU A 296 7.02 25.14 4.28
N ASP A 297 6.51 26.34 4.02
CA ASP A 297 7.30 27.57 4.10
C ASP A 297 7.55 27.86 5.58
N PHE A 298 8.72 27.44 6.07
CA PHE A 298 9.25 27.95 7.33
C PHE A 298 9.88 29.32 7.02
N PRO A 299 9.44 30.42 7.66
CA PRO A 299 10.11 31.71 7.51
C PRO A 299 11.52 31.56 8.05
N ASN A 300 12.48 31.58 7.13
CA ASN A 300 13.89 31.51 7.42
C ASN A 300 14.35 32.93 7.78
N GLU A 301 14.13 33.37 9.02
CA GLU A 301 14.72 34.63 9.48
C GLU A 301 15.10 34.58 10.96
N ALA A 302 16.41 34.49 11.17
CA ALA A 302 17.06 34.76 12.43
C ALA A 302 16.76 36.20 12.87
N SER A 303 16.00 36.37 13.94
CA SER A 303 15.93 37.62 14.68
C SER A 303 15.87 37.35 16.19
N ASN A 304 16.96 37.72 16.87
CA ASN A 304 17.21 37.58 18.30
C ASN A 304 16.36 38.56 19.14
N TYR A 305 15.03 38.44 19.14
CA TYR A 305 14.18 39.17 20.10
C TYR A 305 12.99 38.33 20.56
N ILE A 306 12.69 38.39 21.86
CA ILE A 306 11.53 37.75 22.49
C ILE A 306 10.30 38.59 22.15
N THR A 307 9.41 38.06 21.32
CA THR A 307 8.08 38.64 21.06
C THR A 307 7.08 38.20 22.15
N PRO A 308 6.16 39.07 22.62
CA PRO A 308 5.13 38.69 23.58
C PRO A 308 4.15 37.68 22.97
N ALA A 309 3.64 36.75 23.77
CA ALA A 309 2.73 35.70 23.34
C ALA A 309 1.43 36.29 22.77
N ALA A 310 1.18 36.06 21.47
CA ALA A 310 -0.11 36.30 20.84
C ALA A 310 -1.16 35.31 21.38
N PRO A 311 -2.45 35.70 21.47
CA PRO A 311 -3.52 34.78 21.85
C PRO A 311 -3.62 33.63 20.85
N PRO A 312 -4.05 32.42 21.28
CA PRO A 312 -4.06 31.25 20.41
C PRO A 312 -5.04 31.48 19.26
N THR A 313 -4.51 31.67 18.05
CA THR A 313 -5.28 31.58 16.81
C THR A 313 -5.63 30.11 16.57
N LEU A 314 -6.67 29.63 17.26
CA LEU A 314 -7.37 28.40 16.90
C LEU A 314 -8.21 28.66 15.65
N GLN A 315 -7.53 28.78 14.52
CA GLN A 315 -8.11 28.62 13.19
C GLN A 315 -6.95 28.46 12.22
N TYR A 316 -6.55 27.22 11.98
CA TYR A 316 -5.93 26.89 10.70
C TYR A 316 -7.09 26.68 9.73
N PRO A 317 -7.39 27.60 8.81
CA PRO A 317 -8.21 27.24 7.68
C PRO A 317 -7.35 26.34 6.80
N ARG A 318 -7.35 25.03 7.08
CA ARG A 318 -7.18 24.12 5.95
C ARG A 318 -8.41 24.36 5.10
N VAL A 319 -8.20 24.96 3.92
CA VAL A 319 -9.20 25.00 2.89
C VAL A 319 -9.59 23.55 2.66
N VAL A 320 -10.77 23.16 3.16
CA VAL A 320 -11.46 21.98 2.66
C VAL A 320 -11.69 22.31 1.20
N VAL A 321 -10.79 21.80 0.35
CA VAL A 321 -10.98 21.89 -1.09
C VAL A 321 -12.21 21.05 -1.35
N LYS A 322 -13.35 21.73 -1.45
CA LYS A 322 -14.62 21.14 -1.86
C LYS A 322 -14.33 20.34 -3.13
N GLU A 323 -14.88 19.15 -3.22
CA GLU A 323 -14.77 18.23 -4.37
C GLU A 323 -15.11 18.92 -5.72
N SER A 324 -15.75 20.11 -5.70
CA SER A 324 -15.86 21.00 -6.85
C SER A 324 -14.54 21.50 -7.45
N GLY A 325 -13.42 21.38 -6.74
CA GLY A 325 -12.09 21.86 -7.15
C GLY A 325 -11.02 20.77 -7.24
N ARG A 326 -11.36 19.51 -6.97
CA ARG A 326 -10.48 18.36 -7.21
C ARG A 326 -11.19 17.34 -8.08
N MET A 327 -10.59 17.10 -9.23
CA MET A 327 -10.94 16.09 -10.23
C MET A 327 -12.07 16.49 -11.21
N PRO A 328 -11.83 16.40 -12.53
CA PRO A 328 -12.95 16.26 -13.44
C PRO A 328 -13.64 14.95 -13.09
N LEU A 329 -14.92 15.04 -12.69
CA LEU A 329 -15.77 13.88 -12.43
C LEU A 329 -15.66 12.95 -13.64
N LEU A 330 -14.97 11.82 -13.47
CA LEU A 330 -14.87 10.80 -14.52
C LEU A 330 -16.28 10.49 -15.01
N SER A 331 -16.50 10.58 -16.31
CA SER A 331 -17.73 10.16 -16.96
C SER A 331 -17.58 8.74 -17.46
N ARG A 332 -18.70 8.02 -17.62
CA ARG A 332 -18.68 6.74 -18.36
C ARG A 332 -18.18 6.90 -19.80
N MET A 333 -18.22 8.13 -20.32
CA MET A 333 -17.74 8.47 -21.66
C MET A 333 -16.21 8.62 -21.73
N ASP A 334 -15.49 8.65 -20.61
CA ASP A 334 -14.04 8.72 -20.63
C ASP A 334 -13.47 7.41 -21.20
N ASP A 335 -12.55 7.55 -22.15
CA ASP A 335 -12.00 6.42 -22.90
C ASP A 335 -11.42 5.32 -22.01
N ALA A 336 -10.83 5.70 -20.87
CA ALA A 336 -10.25 4.74 -19.93
C ALA A 336 -11.31 3.98 -19.10
N VAL A 337 -12.43 4.62 -18.77
CA VAL A 337 -13.57 3.98 -18.09
C VAL A 337 -14.29 3.06 -19.07
N SER A 338 -14.50 3.52 -20.31
CA SER A 338 -15.09 2.72 -21.38
C SER A 338 -14.21 1.50 -21.73
N LEU A 339 -12.87 1.65 -21.70
CA LEU A 339 -11.96 0.53 -21.85
C LEU A 339 -12.07 -0.48 -20.70
N LEU A 340 -12.18 0.02 -19.45
CA LEU A 340 -12.38 -0.85 -18.28
C LEU A 340 -13.70 -1.62 -18.38
N GLU A 341 -14.80 -0.95 -18.71
CA GLU A 341 -16.11 -1.57 -18.92
C GLU A 341 -16.03 -2.64 -20.02
N HIS A 342 -15.43 -2.30 -21.16
CA HIS A 342 -15.23 -3.25 -22.27
C HIS A 342 -14.35 -4.46 -21.88
N LEU A 343 -13.31 -4.24 -21.07
CA LEU A 343 -12.46 -5.32 -20.56
C LEU A 343 -13.28 -6.25 -19.66
N LEU A 344 -14.06 -5.70 -18.73
CA LEU A 344 -14.86 -6.47 -17.78
C LEU A 344 -15.98 -7.26 -18.49
N ASP A 345 -16.66 -6.67 -19.47
CA ASP A 345 -17.70 -7.32 -20.29
C ASP A 345 -17.19 -8.59 -20.99
N ASN A 346 -15.91 -8.59 -21.41
CA ASN A 346 -15.30 -9.69 -22.15
C ASN A 346 -14.55 -10.70 -21.27
N LEU A 347 -14.60 -10.58 -19.94
CA LEU A 347 -13.96 -11.54 -19.04
C LEU A 347 -14.68 -12.90 -19.02
N ARG A 348 -13.90 -13.96 -19.24
CA ARG A 348 -14.36 -15.35 -19.10
C ARG A 348 -14.68 -15.66 -17.62
N PRO A 349 -15.59 -16.60 -17.32
CA PRO A 349 -15.94 -16.95 -15.94
C PRO A 349 -14.74 -17.30 -15.05
N GLU A 350 -13.74 -17.98 -15.61
CA GLU A 350 -12.49 -18.34 -14.93
C GLU A 350 -11.63 -17.12 -14.57
N GLN A 351 -11.71 -16.04 -15.36
CA GLN A 351 -10.92 -14.82 -15.18
C GLN A 351 -11.59 -13.83 -14.22
N ARG A 352 -12.91 -13.93 -13.97
CA ARG A 352 -13.65 -12.99 -13.12
C ARG A 352 -13.12 -12.94 -11.69
N ALA A 353 -12.54 -14.04 -11.20
CA ALA A 353 -11.87 -14.10 -9.90
C ALA A 353 -10.71 -13.09 -9.79
N ALA A 354 -10.08 -12.70 -10.90
CA ALA A 354 -9.03 -11.69 -10.91
C ALA A 354 -9.52 -10.34 -10.38
N LEU A 355 -10.80 -9.98 -10.57
CA LEU A 355 -11.34 -8.73 -10.03
C LEU A 355 -11.36 -8.69 -8.49
N LEU A 356 -11.38 -9.87 -7.84
CA LEU A 356 -11.29 -10.02 -6.39
C LEU A 356 -9.87 -10.38 -5.91
N ALA A 357 -8.90 -10.50 -6.82
CA ALA A 357 -7.53 -10.80 -6.45
C ALA A 357 -6.96 -9.68 -5.56
N LYS A 358 -6.27 -10.09 -4.50
CA LYS A 358 -5.60 -9.20 -3.56
C LYS A 358 -4.14 -9.05 -3.94
N ASP A 359 -3.67 -7.82 -3.92
CA ASP A 359 -2.26 -7.49 -4.12
C ASP A 359 -1.44 -7.79 -2.84
N ILE A 360 -0.15 -7.40 -2.83
CA ILE A 360 0.74 -7.63 -1.67
C ILE A 360 0.28 -6.97 -0.36
N SER A 361 -0.57 -5.96 -0.44
CA SER A 361 -1.11 -5.24 0.71
C SER A 361 -2.52 -5.73 1.09
N GLY A 362 -3.01 -6.77 0.42
CA GLY A 362 -4.38 -7.26 0.61
C GLY A 362 -5.43 -6.47 -0.18
N ARG A 363 -5.04 -5.57 -1.10
CA ARG A 363 -5.94 -4.64 -1.78
C ARG A 363 -6.44 -5.18 -3.12
N THR A 364 -7.72 -4.98 -3.37
CA THR A 364 -8.39 -5.27 -4.65
C THR A 364 -8.43 -4.02 -5.55
N PRO A 365 -8.77 -4.13 -6.85
CA PRO A 365 -8.93 -2.96 -7.71
C PRO A 365 -9.95 -1.94 -7.16
N LEU A 366 -10.98 -2.41 -6.44
CA LEU A 366 -11.98 -1.56 -5.79
C LEU A 366 -11.36 -0.68 -4.68
N HIS A 367 -10.31 -1.15 -3.99
CA HIS A 367 -9.61 -0.34 -2.98
C HIS A 367 -8.94 0.88 -3.62
N TYR A 368 -8.26 0.69 -4.75
CA TYR A 368 -7.60 1.78 -5.47
C TYR A 368 -8.62 2.74 -6.07
N ALA A 369 -9.72 2.24 -6.66
CA ALA A 369 -10.79 3.09 -7.17
C ALA A 369 -11.40 3.97 -6.06
N ALA A 370 -11.61 3.40 -4.88
CA ALA A 370 -12.13 4.13 -3.73
C ALA A 370 -11.13 5.14 -3.15
N GLN A 371 -9.84 4.76 -3.09
CA GLN A 371 -8.75 5.64 -2.64
C GLN A 371 -8.58 6.86 -3.54
N TYR A 372 -8.70 6.69 -4.87
CA TYR A 372 -8.59 7.81 -5.81
C TYR A 372 -9.89 8.61 -5.96
N GLY A 373 -11.01 8.18 -5.37
CA GLY A 373 -12.28 8.90 -5.51
C GLY A 373 -13.00 8.67 -6.84
N PHE A 374 -12.71 7.57 -7.54
CA PHE A 374 -13.31 7.26 -8.84
C PHE A 374 -14.68 6.64 -8.72
N ARG A 375 -15.69 7.48 -8.46
CA ARG A 375 -17.09 7.06 -8.30
C ARG A 375 -17.56 6.17 -9.44
N VAL A 376 -17.36 6.58 -10.69
CA VAL A 376 -17.85 5.81 -11.86
C VAL A 376 -17.10 4.48 -12.01
N VAL A 377 -15.80 4.44 -11.71
CA VAL A 377 -15.03 3.18 -11.73
C VAL A 377 -15.51 2.23 -10.62
N CYS A 378 -15.79 2.74 -9.42
CA CYS A 378 -16.41 1.96 -8.35
C CYS A 378 -17.78 1.41 -8.80
N ASP A 379 -18.65 2.26 -9.37
CA ASP A 379 -19.97 1.87 -9.86
C ASP A 379 -19.84 0.73 -10.90
N VAL A 380 -18.97 0.87 -11.90
CA VAL A 380 -18.73 -0.15 -12.94
C VAL A 380 -18.22 -1.46 -12.33
N ILE A 381 -17.23 -1.42 -11.44
CA ILE A 381 -16.70 -2.62 -10.78
C ILE A 381 -17.79 -3.33 -9.98
N ILE A 382 -18.59 -2.57 -9.21
CA ILE A 382 -19.65 -3.10 -8.36
C ILE A 382 -20.78 -3.69 -9.21
N GLU A 383 -21.22 -3.01 -10.27
CA GLU A 383 -22.26 -3.50 -11.19
C GLU A 383 -21.88 -4.87 -11.80
N HIS A 384 -20.63 -5.04 -12.22
CA HIS A 384 -20.12 -6.31 -12.75
C HIS A 384 -20.05 -7.39 -11.67
N LEU A 385 -19.55 -7.06 -10.47
CA LEU A 385 -19.51 -8.00 -9.35
C LEU A 385 -20.92 -8.45 -8.93
N GLN A 386 -21.91 -7.55 -8.97
CA GLN A 386 -23.31 -7.87 -8.72
C GLN A 386 -23.89 -8.75 -9.82
N ALA A 387 -23.65 -8.42 -11.10
CA ALA A 387 -24.09 -9.21 -12.24
C ALA A 387 -23.53 -10.64 -12.24
N TRP A 388 -22.30 -10.82 -11.74
CA TRP A 388 -21.66 -12.14 -11.59
C TRP A 388 -22.00 -12.83 -10.26
N ASN A 389 -22.80 -12.19 -9.40
CA ASN A 389 -23.12 -12.66 -8.05
C ASN A 389 -21.88 -12.95 -7.19
N MET A 390 -20.81 -12.16 -7.41
CA MET A 390 -19.53 -12.21 -6.70
C MET A 390 -19.39 -11.08 -5.66
N PHE A 391 -20.35 -10.16 -5.60
CA PHE A 391 -20.39 -9.08 -4.62
C PHE A 391 -21.03 -9.54 -3.29
N ASP A 392 -20.23 -10.22 -2.45
CA ASP A 392 -20.67 -10.64 -1.11
C ASP A 392 -20.53 -9.50 -0.09
N VAL A 393 -21.66 -8.95 0.32
CA VAL A 393 -21.79 -7.91 1.38
C VAL A 393 -22.62 -8.40 2.56
N SER A 394 -22.65 -9.71 2.80
CA SER A 394 -23.36 -10.32 3.93
C SER A 394 -22.88 -9.79 5.29
N GLN A 395 -21.59 -9.49 5.42
CA GLN A 395 -20.95 -8.88 6.60
C GLN A 395 -20.71 -7.37 6.43
N GLY A 396 -21.36 -6.75 5.44
CA GLY A 396 -21.19 -5.36 5.04
C GLY A 396 -19.96 -5.09 4.17
N ILE A 397 -19.95 -3.93 3.50
CA ILE A 397 -18.84 -3.51 2.60
C ILE A 397 -17.54 -3.14 3.35
N ASP A 398 -17.65 -2.96 4.67
CA ASP A 398 -16.58 -2.78 5.65
C ASP A 398 -16.18 -4.09 6.36
N GLY A 399 -16.87 -5.19 6.04
CA GLY A 399 -16.63 -6.51 6.61
C GLY A 399 -15.25 -7.08 6.28
N PRO A 400 -14.83 -8.16 6.97
CA PRO A 400 -13.49 -8.74 6.86
C PRO A 400 -13.14 -9.22 5.44
N ASN A 401 -14.13 -9.62 4.64
CA ASN A 401 -13.92 -10.05 3.25
C ASN A 401 -13.31 -8.92 2.39
N TRP A 402 -13.73 -7.68 2.66
CA TRP A 402 -13.31 -6.48 1.93
C TRP A 402 -12.12 -5.78 2.55
N GLN A 403 -11.57 -6.27 3.66
CA GLN A 403 -10.44 -5.64 4.32
C GLN A 403 -9.09 -6.04 3.68
N ASP A 404 -8.20 -5.06 3.60
CA ASP A 404 -6.79 -5.22 3.28
C ASP A 404 -5.99 -5.71 4.51
N ASP A 405 -4.68 -5.88 4.37
CA ASP A 405 -3.82 -6.41 5.44
C ASP A 405 -3.73 -5.49 6.67
N GLU A 406 -4.09 -4.20 6.51
CA GLU A 406 -4.18 -3.22 7.60
C GLU A 406 -5.58 -3.16 8.24
N GLY A 407 -6.54 -3.92 7.70
CA GLY A 407 -7.93 -3.92 8.12
C GLY A 407 -8.78 -2.79 7.49
N TRP A 408 -8.30 -2.13 6.43
CA TRP A 408 -9.04 -1.10 5.73
C TRP A 408 -9.84 -1.69 4.58
N ALA A 409 -11.11 -1.29 4.46
CA ALA A 409 -11.97 -1.66 3.36
C ALA A 409 -12.00 -0.52 2.32
N PRO A 410 -12.49 -0.75 1.09
CA PRO A 410 -12.63 0.31 0.08
C PRO A 410 -13.41 1.52 0.61
N LEU A 411 -14.47 1.28 1.39
CA LEU A 411 -15.22 2.34 2.07
C LEU A 411 -14.31 3.21 2.96
N HIS A 412 -13.46 2.59 3.78
CA HIS A 412 -12.56 3.31 4.69
C HIS A 412 -11.59 4.20 3.91
N LEU A 413 -11.01 3.70 2.80
CA LEU A 413 -10.08 4.47 1.98
C LEU A 413 -10.75 5.69 1.34
N SER A 414 -11.99 5.56 0.84
CA SER A 414 -12.73 6.71 0.29
C SER A 414 -12.94 7.84 1.30
N VAL A 415 -13.14 7.50 2.57
CA VAL A 415 -13.34 8.49 3.63
C VAL A 415 -12.02 9.13 4.06
N ILE A 416 -10.95 8.34 4.18
CA ILE A 416 -9.61 8.83 4.57
C ILE A 416 -9.14 9.90 3.57
N GLU A 417 -9.37 9.68 2.29
CA GLU A 417 -8.98 10.60 1.21
C GLU A 417 -10.01 11.72 0.95
N GLY A 418 -11.20 11.63 1.54
CA GLY A 418 -12.18 12.73 1.54
C GLY A 418 -13.10 12.78 0.32
N HIS A 419 -13.55 11.63 -0.17
CA HIS A 419 -14.38 11.53 -1.38
C HIS A 419 -15.85 11.19 -1.05
N PRO A 420 -16.73 12.18 -0.80
CA PRO A 420 -18.10 11.91 -0.38
C PRO A 420 -18.95 11.23 -1.45
N LEU A 421 -18.72 11.49 -2.74
CA LEU A 421 -19.48 10.85 -3.82
C LEU A 421 -19.19 9.34 -3.92
N THR A 422 -17.92 8.92 -3.82
CA THR A 422 -17.56 7.49 -3.77
C THR A 422 -18.02 6.85 -2.47
N THR A 423 -17.87 7.52 -1.32
CA THR A 423 -18.36 7.00 -0.04
C THR A 423 -19.86 6.71 -0.13
N ARG A 424 -20.64 7.64 -0.70
CA ARG A 424 -22.08 7.46 -0.90
C ARG A 424 -22.40 6.29 -1.84
N ALA A 425 -21.68 6.17 -2.95
CA ALA A 425 -21.87 5.08 -3.89
C ALA A 425 -21.59 3.71 -3.24
N LEU A 426 -20.51 3.59 -2.48
CA LEU A 426 -20.12 2.38 -1.76
C LEU A 426 -21.15 1.98 -0.68
N LEU A 427 -21.67 2.95 0.08
CA LEU A 427 -22.73 2.71 1.06
C LEU A 427 -24.05 2.28 0.39
N ASN A 428 -24.43 2.92 -0.72
CA ASN A 428 -25.65 2.56 -1.46
C ASN A 428 -25.55 1.16 -2.08
N ALA A 429 -24.36 0.75 -2.53
CA ALA A 429 -24.12 -0.56 -3.13
C ALA A 429 -24.36 -1.73 -2.15
N GLU A 430 -24.27 -1.49 -0.84
CA GLU A 430 -24.51 -2.49 0.21
C GLU A 430 -25.95 -3.05 0.18
N ASN A 431 -26.92 -2.24 -0.26
CA ASN A 431 -28.36 -2.57 -0.27
C ASN A 431 -28.84 -3.30 -1.55
N TRP A 432 -27.94 -3.83 -2.37
CA TRP A 432 -28.30 -4.37 -3.69
C TRP A 432 -29.17 -5.65 -3.65
N LYS A 433 -29.12 -6.43 -2.56
CA LYS A 433 -30.02 -7.57 -2.32
C LYS A 433 -31.22 -7.24 -1.41
N GLY A 434 -31.48 -5.94 -1.18
CA GLY A 434 -32.49 -5.43 -0.26
C GLY A 434 -31.87 -4.83 1.01
N THR A 435 -32.62 -3.94 1.67
CA THR A 435 -32.23 -3.32 2.95
C THR A 435 -32.23 -4.38 4.05
N ASN A 436 -31.05 -4.67 4.59
CA ASN A 436 -30.91 -5.63 5.69
C ASN A 436 -30.57 -4.83 6.96
N GLU A 437 -31.52 -4.69 7.89
CA GLU A 437 -31.30 -4.00 9.19
C GLU A 437 -30.10 -4.59 9.98
N GLN A 438 -29.74 -5.84 9.69
CA GLN A 438 -28.56 -6.51 10.23
C GLN A 438 -27.24 -5.85 9.82
N GLN A 439 -27.15 -5.22 8.64
CA GLN A 439 -25.92 -4.57 8.16
C GLN A 439 -25.57 -3.33 8.98
N THR A 440 -26.58 -2.52 9.34
CA THR A 440 -26.41 -1.37 10.24
C THR A 440 -25.94 -1.82 11.64
N ALA A 441 -26.45 -2.94 12.14
CA ALA A 441 -26.01 -3.51 13.41
C ALA A 441 -24.56 -4.02 13.36
N ILE A 442 -24.13 -4.62 12.24
CA ILE A 442 -22.76 -5.10 12.04
C ILE A 442 -21.78 -3.91 12.02
N ARG A 443 -22.11 -2.84 11.30
CA ARG A 443 -21.26 -1.64 11.16
C ARG A 443 -21.00 -0.93 12.50
N LYS A 444 -21.95 -0.96 13.44
CA LYS A 444 -21.76 -0.44 14.81
C LYS A 444 -20.64 -1.14 15.57
N HIS A 445 -20.41 -2.42 15.31
CA HIS A 445 -19.35 -3.18 15.99
C HIS A 445 -17.98 -3.07 15.30
N MET A 446 -17.88 -2.34 14.19
CA MET A 446 -16.65 -2.21 13.42
C MET A 446 -15.77 -1.05 13.94
N SER A 447 -14.69 -1.38 14.64
CA SER A 447 -13.76 -0.39 15.22
C SER A 447 -13.10 0.49 14.15
N LYS A 448 -12.82 -0.06 12.96
CA LYS A 448 -12.21 0.67 11.84
C LYS A 448 -13.15 1.72 11.26
N SER A 449 -14.44 1.43 11.13
CA SER A 449 -15.43 2.40 10.64
C SER A 449 -15.59 3.56 11.62
N SER A 450 -15.55 3.25 12.91
CA SER A 450 -15.61 4.26 13.98
C SER A 450 -14.34 5.13 14.02
N ALA A 451 -13.16 4.53 13.83
CA ALA A 451 -11.91 5.27 13.69
C ALA A 451 -11.93 6.21 12.47
N VAL A 452 -12.50 5.76 11.36
CA VAL A 452 -12.63 6.54 10.12
C VAL A 452 -13.62 7.69 10.27
N LEU A 453 -14.70 7.52 11.05
CA LEU A 453 -15.59 8.62 11.44
C LEU A 453 -14.84 9.71 12.23
N ALA A 454 -13.98 9.32 13.18
CA ALA A 454 -13.16 10.27 13.92
C ALA A 454 -12.15 11.00 13.01
N LEU A 455 -11.57 10.30 12.02
CA LEU A 455 -10.69 10.90 11.01
C LEU A 455 -11.43 11.89 10.11
N ALA A 456 -12.61 11.54 9.59
CA ALA A 456 -13.47 12.43 8.80
C ALA A 456 -13.86 13.68 9.58
N THR A 457 -14.19 13.50 10.87
CA THR A 457 -14.50 14.60 11.78
C THR A 457 -13.28 15.49 12.02
N LYS A 458 -12.09 14.90 12.21
CA LYS A 458 -10.83 15.63 12.33
C LYS A 458 -10.49 16.43 11.07
N ALA A 459 -10.84 15.91 9.89
CA ALA A 459 -10.62 16.57 8.61
C ALA A 459 -11.74 17.57 8.22
N ASN A 460 -12.79 17.70 9.04
CA ASN A 460 -13.97 18.52 8.77
C ASN A 460 -14.73 18.13 7.49
N PHE A 461 -14.77 16.83 7.17
CA PHE A 461 -15.53 16.31 6.03
C PHE A 461 -17.00 16.12 6.41
N VAL A 462 -17.72 17.24 6.56
CA VAL A 462 -19.11 17.28 7.04
C VAL A 462 -20.03 16.31 6.29
N ASP A 463 -19.97 16.30 4.95
CA ASP A 463 -20.81 15.42 4.13
C ASP A 463 -20.51 13.94 4.39
N ILE A 464 -19.24 13.58 4.58
CA ILE A 464 -18.82 12.20 4.87
C ILE A 464 -19.22 11.80 6.30
N VAL A 465 -19.09 12.72 7.26
CA VAL A 465 -19.56 12.50 8.63
C VAL A 465 -21.06 12.21 8.61
N GLN A 466 -21.86 12.98 7.88
CA GLN A 466 -23.30 12.71 7.74
C GLN A 466 -23.56 11.35 7.11
N LEU A 467 -22.88 10.99 6.02
CA LEU A 467 -23.03 9.69 5.37
C LEU A 467 -22.72 8.51 6.30
N LEU A 468 -21.66 8.63 7.12
CA LEU A 468 -21.28 7.58 8.07
C LEU A 468 -22.24 7.48 9.26
N VAL A 469 -22.76 8.62 9.72
CA VAL A 469 -23.81 8.67 10.76
C VAL A 469 -25.08 8.00 10.25
N ASP A 470 -25.54 8.35 9.04
CA ASP A 470 -26.73 7.78 8.42
C ASP A 470 -26.56 6.26 8.14
N ALA A 471 -25.32 5.82 7.86
CA ALA A 471 -24.99 4.40 7.69
C ALA A 471 -25.00 3.61 9.02
N GLY A 472 -25.13 4.27 10.16
CA GLY A 472 -25.18 3.66 11.49
C GLY A 472 -23.82 3.24 12.03
N VAL A 473 -22.74 3.95 11.71
CA VAL A 473 -21.45 3.79 12.40
C VAL A 473 -21.59 4.14 13.90
N ASP A 474 -20.84 3.49 14.78
CA ASP A 474 -20.82 3.85 16.20
C ASP A 474 -20.16 5.22 16.41
N ILE A 475 -20.99 6.24 16.58
CA ILE A 475 -20.59 7.63 16.81
C ILE A 475 -19.98 7.85 18.20
N ASN A 476 -20.23 6.94 19.15
CA ASN A 476 -19.79 7.04 20.54
C ASN A 476 -18.56 6.18 20.83
N TYR A 477 -17.99 5.55 19.80
CA TYR A 477 -16.74 4.82 19.91
C TYR A 477 -15.65 5.70 20.50
N GLN A 478 -14.90 5.12 21.43
CA GLN A 478 -13.78 5.75 22.11
C GLN A 478 -12.47 5.19 21.57
N ASP A 479 -11.56 6.08 21.17
CA ASP A 479 -10.19 5.68 20.83
C ASP A 479 -9.40 5.26 22.08
N GLU A 480 -8.12 4.91 21.90
CA GLU A 480 -7.24 4.49 23.00
C GLU A 480 -7.04 5.58 24.07
N GLN A 481 -7.37 6.84 23.76
CA GLN A 481 -7.31 7.99 24.65
C GLN A 481 -8.65 8.31 25.30
N GLY A 482 -9.73 7.60 24.94
CA GLY A 482 -11.08 7.90 25.37
C GLY A 482 -11.75 9.06 24.60
N GLU A 483 -11.12 9.57 23.54
CA GLU A 483 -11.72 10.59 22.67
C GLU A 483 -12.77 9.95 21.76
N THR A 484 -13.90 10.64 21.58
CA THR A 484 -14.96 10.27 20.63
C THR A 484 -14.91 11.23 19.45
N ALA A 485 -15.63 10.92 18.37
CA ALA A 485 -15.75 11.86 17.25
C ALA A 485 -16.28 13.24 17.70
N LEU A 486 -17.21 13.28 18.67
CA LEU A 486 -17.72 14.54 19.22
C LEU A 486 -16.67 15.31 20.02
N HIS A 487 -15.80 14.64 20.79
CA HIS A 487 -14.65 15.28 21.44
C HIS A 487 -13.72 15.94 20.41
N VAL A 488 -13.46 15.25 19.29
CA VAL A 488 -12.64 15.78 18.19
C VAL A 488 -13.30 17.00 17.55
N ALA A 489 -14.60 16.94 17.25
CA ALA A 489 -15.35 18.06 16.66
C ALA A 489 -15.32 19.29 17.57
N ALA A 490 -15.60 19.12 18.87
CA ALA A 490 -15.60 20.20 19.85
C ALA A 490 -14.20 20.80 20.04
N ARG A 491 -13.15 19.96 20.10
CA ARG A 491 -11.76 20.40 20.27
C ARG A 491 -11.26 21.23 19.08
N LEU A 492 -11.74 20.94 17.88
CA LEU A 492 -11.33 21.61 16.64
C LEU A 492 -12.30 22.72 16.19
N GLY A 493 -13.44 22.91 16.86
CA GLY A 493 -14.44 23.91 16.48
C GLY A 493 -15.22 23.55 15.21
N HIS A 494 -15.39 22.26 14.91
CA HIS A 494 -16.11 21.79 13.72
C HIS A 494 -17.61 21.68 14.01
N ASP A 495 -18.28 22.85 14.09
CA ASP A 495 -19.68 22.95 14.52
C ASP A 495 -20.64 22.10 13.66
N ALA A 496 -20.41 22.04 12.35
CA ALA A 496 -21.25 21.27 11.44
C ALA A 496 -21.11 19.76 11.64
N CYS A 497 -19.88 19.26 11.85
CA CYS A 497 -19.66 17.86 12.23
C CYS A 497 -20.26 17.55 13.61
N ALA A 498 -20.12 18.47 14.58
CA ALA A 498 -20.71 18.29 15.90
C ALA A 498 -22.24 18.18 15.82
N LYS A 499 -22.90 19.00 15.01
CA LYS A 499 -24.34 18.90 14.75
C LYS A 499 -24.72 17.56 14.13
N ALA A 500 -24.05 17.13 13.06
CA ALA A 500 -24.30 15.84 12.41
C ALA A 500 -24.18 14.65 13.39
N LEU A 501 -23.15 14.67 14.25
CA LEU A 501 -22.95 13.65 15.29
C LEU A 501 -24.03 13.68 16.37
N LEU A 502 -24.48 14.87 16.80
CA LEU A 502 -25.54 15.02 17.79
C LEU A 502 -26.90 14.57 17.24
N ASP A 503 -27.22 14.93 16.00
CA ASP A 503 -28.46 14.52 15.35
C ASP A 503 -28.53 12.98 15.26
N GLY A 504 -27.42 12.33 14.85
CA GLY A 504 -27.30 10.87 14.82
C GLY A 504 -27.31 10.16 16.17
N SER A 505 -27.12 10.88 17.29
CA SER A 505 -27.19 10.31 18.64
C SER A 505 -28.62 10.22 19.19
N THR A 506 -29.57 10.89 18.53
CA THR A 506 -30.98 10.95 18.93
C THR A 506 -31.87 9.94 18.21
N SER A 507 -31.34 9.30 17.16
CA SER A 507 -31.93 8.21 16.38
C SER A 507 -31.41 6.85 16.82
#